data_AF-A0A0K8VM81-F1
#
_entry.id   AF-A0A0K8VM81-F1
#
_cell.length_a   1.000
_cell.length_b   1.000
_cell.length_c   1.000
_cell.angle_alpha   90.00
_cell.angle_beta   90.00
_cell.angle_gamma   90.00
#
_symmetry.space_group_name_H-M   'P 1'
#
loop_
_entity.id
_entity.type
_entity.pdbx_description
1 polymer ?
#
loop_
_entity_poly.entity_id
_entity_poly.type
_entity_poly.pdbx_seq_one_letter_code
_entity_poly.pdbx_strand_id
1 'polypeptide(L)'
;MSLKNNELKIPSKECPPGCDTALPYVFVADDSFPLTENIMKPFSHTSMIKDEIIFNYRLSRARGVVENTFGILSSRFRILLKTINLSPEKTTIIVLTCCYLHN
;
A
#
# COMPACT_ATOMS: atom_id res chain seq x y z
N MET A 1 -13.20 8.86 -0.67
CA MET A 1 -13.40 10.26 -0.24
C MET A 1 -12.35 10.70 0.77
N SER A 2 -12.07 9.92 1.82
CA SER A 2 -11.16 10.31 2.92
C SER A 2 -9.72 10.69 2.54
N LEU A 3 -9.16 10.10 1.46
CA LEU A 3 -7.81 10.42 0.99
C LEU A 3 -7.68 11.84 0.42
N LYS A 4 -8.76 12.36 -0.19
CA LYS A 4 -8.82 13.74 -0.70
C LYS A 4 -9.18 14.76 0.39
N ASN A 5 -9.81 14.30 1.47
CA ASN A 5 -10.30 15.14 2.57
C ASN A 5 -9.27 15.32 3.70
N ASN A 6 -8.04 14.80 3.53
CA ASN A 6 -6.97 14.86 4.52
C ASN A 6 -7.30 14.22 5.89
N GLU A 7 -8.26 13.29 5.92
CA GLU A 7 -8.75 12.63 7.14
C GLU A 7 -7.78 11.55 7.66
N LEU A 8 -6.85 11.09 6.81
CA LEU A 8 -5.93 10.00 7.10
C LEU A 8 -4.70 10.40 7.93
N LYS A 9 -4.56 11.69 8.30
CA LYS A 9 -3.43 12.22 9.07
C LYS A 9 -2.06 11.80 8.50
N ILE A 10 -1.93 11.82 7.18
CA ILE A 10 -0.69 11.48 6.49
C ILE A 10 0.36 12.54 6.87
N PRO A 11 1.61 12.15 7.21
CA PRO A 11 2.64 13.11 7.53
C PRO A 11 2.91 14.08 6.38
N SER A 12 3.39 15.27 6.73
CA SER A 12 3.82 16.27 5.74
C SER A 12 5.04 15.77 4.96
N LYS A 13 5.30 16.40 3.80
CA LYS A 13 6.42 16.07 2.92
C LYS A 13 7.75 16.15 3.69
N GLU A 14 8.63 15.20 3.44
CA GLU A 14 9.97 15.14 4.03
C GLU A 14 11.02 14.92 2.94
N CYS A 15 12.23 15.43 3.15
CA CYS A 15 13.37 15.16 2.27
C CYS A 15 13.97 13.79 2.63
N PRO A 16 13.87 12.77 1.77
CA PRO A 16 14.51 11.49 2.06
C PRO A 16 16.04 11.62 1.98
N PRO A 17 16.80 10.74 2.67
CA PRO A 17 18.26 10.77 2.65
C PRO A 17 18.82 10.78 1.22
N GLY A 18 19.67 11.75 0.91
CA GLY A 18 20.27 11.90 -0.42
C GLY A 18 19.40 12.63 -1.45
N CYS A 19 18.31 13.28 -1.02
CA CYS A 19 17.46 14.11 -1.87
C CYS A 19 17.22 15.49 -1.23
N ASP A 20 17.45 16.56 -1.98
CA ASP A 20 17.18 17.93 -1.53
C ASP A 20 15.72 18.36 -1.74
N THR A 21 14.90 17.49 -2.34
CA THR A 21 13.50 17.75 -2.65
C THR A 21 12.59 17.07 -1.64
N ALA A 22 11.69 17.84 -1.04
CA ALA A 22 10.67 17.30 -0.15
C ALA A 22 9.65 16.46 -0.93
N LEU A 23 9.53 15.17 -0.59
CA LEU A 23 8.61 14.23 -1.24
C LEU A 23 7.43 13.89 -0.32
N PRO A 24 6.22 13.69 -0.88
CA PRO A 24 5.07 13.23 -0.11
C PRO A 24 5.19 11.74 0.23
N TYR A 25 4.55 11.34 1.32
CA TYR A 25 4.25 9.95 1.59
C TYR A 25 3.15 9.46 0.66
N VAL A 26 3.35 8.30 0.06
CA VAL A 26 2.45 7.73 -0.95
C VAL A 26 2.05 6.30 -0.60
N PHE A 27 0.81 5.95 -0.92
CA PHE A 27 0.36 4.57 -1.04
C PHE A 27 0.80 4.01 -2.38
N VAL A 28 1.35 2.81 -2.38
CA VAL A 28 1.69 2.07 -3.59
C VAL A 28 0.44 1.36 -4.09
N ALA A 29 -0.01 1.69 -5.29
CA ALA A 29 -1.22 1.16 -5.90
C ALA A 29 -0.94 0.48 -7.24
N ASP A 30 -1.93 -0.30 -7.70
CA ASP A 30 -1.96 -0.84 -9.05
C ASP A 30 -2.50 0.19 -10.07
N ASP A 31 -2.52 -0.21 -11.34
CA ASP A 31 -2.91 0.66 -12.46
C ASP A 31 -4.38 1.09 -12.42
N SER A 32 -5.22 0.40 -11.65
CA SER A 32 -6.66 0.71 -11.50
C SER A 32 -6.91 1.99 -10.70
N PHE A 33 -5.91 2.48 -9.97
CA PHE A 33 -6.00 3.72 -9.21
C PHE A 33 -5.45 4.91 -10.01
N PRO A 34 -5.99 6.13 -9.82
CA PRO A 34 -5.41 7.33 -10.40
C PRO A 34 -4.13 7.75 -9.66
N LEU A 35 -3.16 8.30 -10.39
CA LEU A 35 -2.00 8.96 -9.79
C LEU A 35 -2.48 10.21 -9.03
N THR A 36 -2.09 10.34 -7.76
CA THR A 36 -2.40 11.51 -6.92
C THR A 36 -1.20 11.86 -6.04
N GLU A 37 -1.26 12.95 -5.28
CA GLU A 37 -0.18 13.35 -4.37
C GLU A 37 0.23 12.25 -3.38
N ASN A 38 -0.73 11.44 -2.92
CA ASN A 38 -0.50 10.36 -1.96
C ASN A 38 -0.77 8.96 -2.55
N ILE A 39 -0.91 8.82 -3.87
CA ILE A 39 -1.03 7.50 -4.52
C ILE A 39 -0.06 7.43 -5.68
N MET A 40 0.86 6.47 -5.61
CA MET A 40 1.79 6.15 -6.67
C MET A 40 1.35 4.89 -7.42
N LYS A 41 1.28 4.97 -8.75
CA LYS A 41 0.85 3.88 -9.63
C LYS A 41 1.95 3.57 -10.65
N PRO A 42 1.94 2.39 -11.29
CA PRO A 42 2.87 2.10 -12.37
C PRO A 42 2.62 2.98 -13.60
N PHE A 43 3.66 3.21 -14.40
CA PHE A 43 3.54 3.73 -15.76
C PHE A 43 2.79 2.73 -16.64
N SER A 44 2.02 3.23 -17.62
CA SER A 44 1.28 2.38 -18.56
C SER A 44 2.22 1.55 -19.43
N HIS A 45 1.75 0.37 -19.85
CA HIS A 45 2.56 -0.61 -20.60
C HIS A 45 2.85 -0.25 -22.07
N THR A 46 2.60 0.98 -22.48
CA THR A 46 2.77 1.45 -23.86
C THR A 46 4.10 2.18 -24.03
N SER A 47 5.04 1.57 -24.76
CA SER A 47 6.32 2.19 -25.16
C SER A 47 7.16 2.76 -24.01
N MET A 48 7.34 1.97 -22.93
CA MET A 48 8.10 2.41 -21.76
C MET A 48 9.59 2.64 -22.08
N ILE A 49 10.15 3.71 -21.52
CA ILE A 49 11.60 3.91 -21.49
C ILE A 49 12.26 3.13 -20.34
N LYS A 50 13.58 2.99 -20.39
CA LYS A 50 14.35 2.17 -19.42
C LYS A 50 14.05 2.55 -17.95
N ASP A 51 13.94 3.83 -17.64
CA ASP A 51 13.73 4.30 -16.27
C ASP A 51 12.32 3.99 -15.77
N GLU A 52 11.30 4.03 -16.65
CA GLU A 52 9.92 3.64 -16.32
C GLU A 52 9.82 2.14 -16.04
N ILE A 53 10.58 1.32 -16.77
CA ILE A 53 10.66 -0.13 -16.51
C ILE A 53 11.29 -0.39 -15.14
N ILE A 54 12.40 0.29 -14.82
CA ILE A 54 13.07 0.16 -13.52
C ILE A 54 12.14 0.62 -12.39
N PHE A 55 11.44 1.73 -12.59
CA PHE A 55 10.47 2.24 -11.64
C PHE A 55 9.33 1.24 -11.42
N ASN A 56 8.69 0.75 -12.48
CA ASN A 56 7.59 -0.22 -12.39
C ASN A 56 8.03 -1.52 -11.70
N TYR A 57 9.25 -1.98 -11.97
CA TYR A 57 9.83 -3.12 -11.27
C TYR A 57 9.96 -2.86 -9.75
N ARG A 58 10.51 -1.71 -9.35
CA ARG A 58 10.65 -1.33 -7.93
C ARG A 58 9.29 -1.18 -7.25
N LEU A 59 8.33 -0.57 -7.94
CA LEU A 59 6.96 -0.41 -7.44
C LEU A 59 6.29 -1.78 -7.23
N SER A 60 6.43 -2.69 -8.20
CA SER A 60 5.93 -4.05 -8.11
C SER A 60 6.58 -4.84 -6.96
N ARG A 61 7.90 -4.69 -6.76
CA ARG A 61 8.62 -5.27 -5.63
C ARG A 61 8.08 -4.78 -4.28
N ALA A 62 7.78 -3.49 -4.15
CA ALA A 62 7.18 -2.94 -2.93
C ALA A 62 5.79 -3.55 -2.66
N ARG A 63 4.93 -3.67 -3.69
CA ARG A 63 3.63 -4.36 -3.56
C ARG A 63 3.78 -5.82 -3.17
N GLY A 64 4.75 -6.51 -3.76
CA GLY A 64 5.00 -7.93 -3.49
C GLY A 64 5.31 -8.23 -2.03
N VAL A 65 5.95 -7.32 -1.29
CA VAL A 65 6.16 -7.46 0.16
C VAL A 65 4.83 -7.52 0.89
N VAL A 66 3.94 -6.56 0.60
CA VAL A 66 2.61 -6.46 1.23
C VAL A 66 1.76 -7.68 0.89
N GLU A 67 1.71 -8.07 -0.38
CA GLU A 67 0.97 -9.25 -0.85
C GLU A 67 1.46 -10.54 -0.18
N ASN A 68 2.79 -10.73 -0.09
CA ASN A 68 3.38 -11.89 0.58
C ASN A 68 3.04 -11.91 2.08
N THR A 69 3.13 -10.76 2.76
CA THR A 69 2.74 -10.65 4.17
C THR A 69 1.28 -11.04 4.39
N PHE A 70 0.36 -10.54 3.54
CA PHE A 70 -1.05 -10.94 3.62
C PHE A 70 -1.27 -12.41 3.29
N GLY A 71 -0.55 -12.97 2.31
CA GLY A 71 -0.58 -14.39 1.98
C GLY A 71 -0.20 -15.27 3.18
N ILE A 72 0.91 -14.93 3.84
CA ILE A 72 1.35 -15.63 5.05
C ILE A 72 0.32 -15.48 6.18
N LEU A 73 -0.14 -14.26 6.45
CA LEU A 73 -1.06 -13.99 7.55
C LEU A 73 -2.40 -14.72 7.36
N SER A 74 -2.95 -14.70 6.15
CA SER A 74 -4.21 -15.35 5.80
C SER A 74 -4.10 -16.89 5.75
N SER A 75 -2.93 -17.43 5.39
CA SER A 75 -2.67 -18.88 5.47
C SER A 75 -2.75 -19.40 6.90
N ARG A 76 -2.29 -18.62 7.88
CA ARG A 76 -2.33 -18.94 9.32
C ARG A 76 -3.72 -18.69 9.91
N PHE A 77 -4.32 -17.55 9.58
CA PHE A 77 -5.62 -17.13 10.12
C PHE A 77 -6.70 -17.16 9.03
N ARG A 78 -7.34 -18.32 8.88
CA ARG A 78 -8.38 -18.57 7.86
C ARG A 78 -9.56 -17.59 7.88
N ILE A 79 -9.78 -16.87 8.99
CA ILE A 79 -10.79 -15.81 9.07
C ILE A 79 -10.54 -14.68 8.05
N LEU A 80 -9.28 -14.43 7.68
CA LEU A 80 -8.90 -13.42 6.70
C LEU A 80 -9.16 -13.86 5.25
N LEU A 81 -9.45 -15.15 5.02
CA LEU A 81 -9.77 -15.69 3.68
C LEU A 81 -11.28 -15.63 3.36
N LYS A 82 -12.11 -15.11 4.27
CA LYS A 82 -13.57 -15.02 4.10
C LYS A 82 -14.05 -13.62 4.47
N THR A 83 -15.21 -13.24 3.95
CA THR A 83 -15.91 -12.03 4.38
C THR A 83 -16.16 -12.08 5.89
N ILE A 84 -15.71 -11.05 6.60
CA ILE A 84 -15.89 -10.91 8.04
C ILE A 84 -17.20 -10.14 8.27
N ASN A 85 -18.27 -10.87 8.60
CA ASN A 85 -19.61 -10.30 8.84
C ASN A 85 -19.73 -9.68 10.25
N LEU A 86 -18.85 -8.72 10.56
CA LEU A 86 -18.83 -7.97 11.81
C LEU A 86 -18.72 -6.48 11.52
N SER A 87 -18.96 -5.64 12.54
CA SER A 87 -18.76 -4.20 12.41
C SER A 87 -17.28 -3.87 12.10
N PRO A 88 -17.00 -2.76 11.41
CA PRO A 88 -15.63 -2.36 11.07
C PRO A 88 -14.69 -2.35 12.28
N GLU A 89 -15.17 -1.88 13.44
CA GLU A 89 -14.38 -1.80 14.68
C GLU A 89 -13.94 -3.18 15.15
N LYS A 90 -14.85 -4.16 15.14
CA LYS A 90 -14.54 -5.55 15.51
C LYS A 90 -13.59 -6.20 14.50
N THR A 91 -13.81 -5.93 13.21
CA THR A 91 -12.94 -6.41 12.14
C THR A 91 -11.52 -5.87 12.29
N THR A 92 -11.36 -4.58 12.62
CA THR A 92 -10.04 -3.98 12.91
C THR A 92 -9.35 -4.69 14.08
N ILE A 93 -10.08 -4.95 15.18
CA ILE A 93 -9.52 -5.66 16.34
C ILE A 93 -9.05 -7.07 15.94
N ILE A 94 -9.83 -7.80 15.14
CA ILE A 94 -9.46 -9.14 14.65
C ILE A 94 -8.17 -9.07 13.83
N VAL A 95 -8.10 -8.16 12.86
CA VAL A 95 -6.92 -8.00 11.99
C VAL A 95 -5.67 -7.68 12.81
N LEU A 96 -5.77 -6.72 13.75
CA LEU A 96 -4.67 -6.38 14.65
C LEU A 96 -4.27 -7.57 15.52
N THR A 97 -5.24 -8.31 16.06
CA THR A 97 -4.98 -9.52 16.86
C THR A 97 -4.24 -10.57 16.04
N CYS A 98 -4.61 -10.79 14.77
CA CYS A 98 -3.87 -11.67 13.87
C CYS A 98 -2.42 -11.19 13.69
N CYS A 99 -2.18 -9.89 13.50
CA CYS A 99 -0.82 -9.34 13.40
C CYS A 99 -0.01 -9.57 14.67
N TYR A 100 -0.60 -9.36 15.86
CA TYR A 100 0.05 -9.61 17.14
C TYR A 100 0.39 -11.08 17.37
N LEU A 101 -0.54 -11.99 17.04
CA LEU A 101 -0.37 -13.44 17.21
C LEU A 101 0.47 -14.11 16.12
N HIS A 102 0.78 -13.40 15.04
CA HIS A 102 1.63 -13.93 13.97
C HIS A 102 3.10 -14.00 14.40
N ASN A 103 3.54 -13.03 15.23
CA ASN A 103 4.89 -12.97 15.79
C ASN A 103 5.23 -14.20 16.64
#